data_AF-A0A7C6ELP7-F1
#
_entry.id   AF-A0A7C6ELP7-F1
#
_cell.length_a   1.000
_cell.length_b   1.000
_cell.length_c   1.000
_cell.angle_alpha   90.00
_cell.angle_beta   90.00
_cell.angle_gamma   90.00
#
_symmetry.space_group_name_H-M   'P 1'
#
loop_
_entity.id
_entity.type
_entity.pdbx_description
1 polymer ?
#
loop_
_entity_poly.entity_id
_entity_poly.type
_entity_poly.pdbx_seq_one_letter_code
_entity_poly.pdbx_strand_id
1 'polypeptide(L)'
;METCDILHVNTSELRSITVYDNVEEGLRKLHDLDVRLPIVTDGEAGVIALHMGKYVQQPGFKVDVIDPTGAGDAFCAGLLKNL
;
A
#
# COMPACT_ATOMS: atom_id res chain seq x y z
N MET A 1 11.33 8.02 8.62
CA MET A 1 10.61 6.74 8.67
C MET A 1 11.30 5.69 9.53
N GLU A 2 12.35 6.04 10.30
CA GLU A 2 13.19 5.11 11.08
C GLU A 2 12.49 4.28 12.17
N THR A 3 11.16 4.38 12.33
CA THR A 3 10.38 3.62 13.31
C THR A 3 9.11 2.96 12.74
N CYS A 4 8.91 2.97 11.41
CA CYS A 4 7.70 2.44 10.78
C CYS A 4 8.00 1.16 10.00
N ASP A 5 7.51 0.02 10.52
CA ASP A 5 7.73 -1.29 9.92
C ASP A 5 6.84 -1.56 8.71
N ILE A 6 5.60 -1.11 8.79
CA ILE A 6 4.56 -1.33 7.79
C ILE A 6 3.96 0.03 7.46
N LEU A 7 4.06 0.43 6.19
CA LEU A 7 3.44 1.65 5.71
C LEU A 7 2.38 1.28 4.68
N HIS A 8 1.13 1.60 4.97
CA HIS A 8 0.04 1.54 4.02
C HIS A 8 -0.33 2.96 3.57
N VAL A 9 -0.39 3.16 2.26
CA VAL A 9 -0.81 4.40 1.61
C VAL A 9 -1.64 4.09 0.37
N ASN A 10 -2.34 5.08 -0.17
CA ASN A 10 -2.88 4.99 -1.53
C ASN A 10 -1.87 5.52 -2.58
N THR A 11 -2.21 5.41 -3.87
CA THR A 11 -1.34 5.84 -4.98
C THR A 11 -1.01 7.34 -4.96
N SER A 12 -1.95 8.19 -4.54
CA SER A 12 -1.73 9.64 -4.46
C SER A 12 -0.81 10.05 -3.31
N GLU A 13 -0.95 9.39 -2.16
CA GLU A 13 -0.07 9.54 -1.00
C GLU A 13 1.34 9.02 -1.29
N LEU A 14 1.46 7.88 -1.96
CA LEU A 14 2.75 7.33 -2.40
C LEU A 14 3.51 8.34 -3.27
N ARG A 15 2.83 8.89 -4.29
CA ARG A 15 3.41 9.93 -5.15
C ARG A 15 3.80 11.16 -4.35
N SER A 16 2.98 11.57 -3.37
CA SER A 16 3.28 12.74 -2.53
C SER A 16 4.51 12.53 -1.64
N ILE A 17 4.74 11.31 -1.14
CA ILE A 17 5.88 10.98 -0.29
C ILE A 17 7.15 10.75 -1.10
N THR A 18 7.03 10.05 -2.23
CA THR A 18 8.19 9.50 -2.96
C THR A 18 8.54 10.26 -4.23
N VAL A 19 7.65 11.14 -4.71
CA VAL A 19 7.70 11.86 -6.00
C VAL A 19 7.69 10.98 -7.26
N TYR A 20 7.52 9.65 -7.12
CA TYR A 20 7.44 8.72 -8.25
C TYR A 20 6.00 8.54 -8.73
N ASP A 21 5.87 8.42 -10.06
CA ASP A 21 4.61 8.10 -10.74
C ASP A 21 4.38 6.59 -10.84
N ASN A 22 5.47 5.83 -10.91
CA ASN A 22 5.43 4.38 -10.94
C ASN A 22 5.32 3.82 -9.51
N VAL A 23 4.30 3.01 -9.27
CA VAL A 23 4.03 2.42 -7.94
C VAL A 23 5.18 1.53 -7.46
N GLU A 24 5.78 0.73 -8.34
CA GLU A 24 6.89 -0.14 -7.98
C GLU A 24 8.14 0.66 -7.59
N GLU A 25 8.46 1.73 -8.32
CA GLU A 25 9.55 2.64 -7.96
C GLU A 25 9.31 3.33 -6.62
N GLY A 26 8.07 3.79 -6.37
CA GLY A 26 7.68 4.37 -5.09
C GLY A 26 7.80 3.39 -3.93
N LEU A 27 7.32 2.14 -4.10
CA LEU A 27 7.46 1.08 -3.10
C LEU A 27 8.93 0.74 -2.83
N ARG A 28 9.76 0.67 -3.87
CA ARG A 28 11.21 0.49 -3.72
C ARG A 28 11.81 1.64 -2.93
N LYS A 29 11.44 2.88 -3.23
CA LYS A 29 11.94 4.06 -2.51
C LYS A 29 11.60 4.01 -1.02
N LEU A 30 10.38 3.60 -0.66
CA LEU A 30 9.97 3.44 0.74
C LEU A 30 10.75 2.31 1.44
N HIS A 31 10.98 1.21 0.74
CA HIS A 31 11.80 0.11 1.26
C HIS A 31 13.25 0.56 1.50
N ASP A 32 13.82 1.36 0.61
CA ASP A 32 15.17 1.94 0.77
C ASP A 32 15.24 2.98 1.92
N LEU A 33 14.09 3.41 2.45
CA LEU A 33 13.95 4.25 3.64
C LEU A 33 13.63 3.41 4.91
N ASP A 34 13.99 2.12 4.89
CA ASP A 34 13.83 1.13 5.97
C ASP A 34 12.39 0.72 6.32
N VAL A 35 11.41 1.00 5.45
CA VAL A 35 10.06 0.42 5.60
C VAL A 35 10.09 -1.06 5.20
N ARG A 36 9.88 -1.98 6.14
CA ARG A 36 9.98 -3.43 5.91
C ARG A 36 8.88 -3.98 5.01
N LEU A 37 7.69 -3.39 5.07
CA LEU A 37 6.53 -3.76 4.25
C LEU A 37 5.77 -2.51 3.80
N PRO A 38 6.20 -1.83 2.72
CA PRO A 38 5.42 -0.79 2.09
C PRO A 38 4.31 -1.41 1.24
N ILE A 39 3.11 -0.85 1.35
CA ILE A 39 1.87 -1.33 0.74
C ILE A 39 1.13 -0.15 0.13
N VAL A 40 0.66 -0.32 -1.11
CA VAL A 40 -0.10 0.68 -1.86
C VAL A 40 -1.41 0.08 -2.30
N THR A 41 -2.53 0.67 -1.86
CA THR A 41 -3.87 0.34 -2.38
C THR A 41 -4.28 1.28 -3.49
N ASP A 42 -4.99 0.77 -4.49
CA ASP A 42 -5.47 1.49 -5.66
C ASP A 42 -6.92 1.14 -5.99
N GLY A 43 -7.81 1.28 -5.01
CA GLY A 43 -9.24 1.04 -5.17
C GLY A 43 -9.57 -0.30 -5.83
N GLU A 44 -10.26 -0.27 -6.97
CA GLU A 44 -10.65 -1.45 -7.74
C GLU A 44 -9.47 -2.22 -8.36
N ALA A 45 -8.32 -1.57 -8.58
CA ALA A 45 -7.10 -2.24 -9.06
C ALA A 45 -6.47 -3.11 -7.97
N GLY A 46 -6.84 -2.90 -6.70
CA GLY A 46 -6.45 -3.72 -5.57
C GLY A 46 -5.25 -3.17 -4.82
N VAL A 47 -4.25 -4.01 -4.57
CA VAL A 47 -3.10 -3.66 -3.74
C VAL A 47 -1.80 -4.23 -4.30
N ILE A 48 -0.73 -3.44 -4.16
CA ILE A 48 0.65 -3.84 -4.44
C ILE A 48 1.47 -3.64 -3.17
N ALA A 49 2.21 -4.65 -2.76
CA ALA A 49 3.15 -4.59 -1.64
C ALA A 49 4.55 -5.02 -2.10
N LEU A 50 5.58 -4.50 -1.44
CA LEU A 50 6.94 -5.00 -1.60
C LEU A 50 7.35 -5.74 -0.32
N HIS A 51 7.51 -7.06 -0.42
CA HIS A 51 7.86 -7.91 0.72
C HIS A 51 9.11 -8.73 0.40
N MET A 52 10.15 -8.62 1.23
CA MET A 52 11.43 -9.33 1.05
C MET A 52 12.00 -9.20 -0.39
N GLY A 53 11.95 -7.98 -0.94
CA GLY A 53 12.44 -7.68 -2.29
C GLY A 53 11.51 -8.12 -3.44
N LYS A 54 10.37 -8.76 -3.16
CA LYS A 54 9.40 -9.22 -4.17
C LYS A 54 8.12 -8.40 -4.14
N TYR A 55 7.63 -8.04 -5.32
CA TYR A 55 6.30 -7.44 -5.45
C TYR A 55 5.23 -8.51 -5.29
N VAL A 56 4.25 -8.22 -4.45
CA VAL A 56 3.03 -9.01 -4.26
C VAL A 56 1.87 -8.15 -4.72
N GLN A 57 1.06 -8.67 -5.62
CA GLN A 57 -0.11 -7.99 -6.15
C GLN A 57 -1.35 -8.82 -5.85
N GLN A 58 -2.40 -8.15 -5.38
CA GLN A 58 -3.71 -8.75 -5.19
C GLN A 58 -4.75 -7.86 -5.87
N PRO A 59 -5.48 -8.37 -6.89
CA PRO A 59 -6.53 -7.61 -7.55
C PRO A 59 -7.63 -7.20 -6.59
N GLY A 60 -8.26 -6.05 -6.87
CA GLY A 60 -9.42 -5.58 -6.11
C GLY A 60 -10.62 -6.50 -6.29
N PHE A 61 -11.44 -6.60 -5.26
CA PHE A 61 -12.72 -7.30 -5.36
C PHE A 61 -13.74 -6.42 -6.07
N LYS A 62 -14.50 -7.02 -7.01
CA LYS A 62 -15.62 -6.33 -7.65
C LYS A 62 -16.77 -6.20 -6.66
N VAL A 63 -17.11 -4.97 -6.32
CA VAL A 63 -18.20 -4.61 -5.41
C VAL A 63 -18.90 -3.35 -5.91
N ASP A 64 -20.17 -3.18 -5.56
CA ASP A 64 -20.90 -1.93 -5.80
C ASP A 64 -20.49 -0.91 -4.72
N VAL A 65 -19.59 0.01 -5.07
CA VAL A 65 -19.09 1.03 -4.14
C VAL A 65 -20.18 2.05 -3.84
N ILE A 66 -20.59 2.13 -2.58
CA ILE A 66 -21.54 3.13 -2.08
C ILE A 66 -20.81 4.33 -1.46
N ASP A 67 -19.87 4.06 -0.55
CA ASP A 67 -19.02 5.05 0.11
C ASP A 67 -17.64 4.42 0.40
N PRO A 68 -16.53 4.96 -0.16
CA PRO A 68 -15.20 4.43 0.08
C PRO A 68 -14.58 4.89 1.41
N THR A 69 -15.27 5.76 2.16
CA THR A 69 -14.76 6.30 3.43
C THR A 69 -14.45 5.18 4.42
N GLY A 70 -13.21 5.17 4.93
CA GLY A 70 -12.74 4.14 5.87
C GLY A 70 -12.31 2.81 5.24
N ALA A 71 -12.37 2.66 3.91
CA ALA A 71 -11.91 1.43 3.24
C ALA A 71 -10.42 1.14 3.49
N GLY A 72 -9.59 2.18 3.53
CA GLY A 72 -8.16 2.06 3.86
C GLY A 72 -7.92 1.63 5.31
N ASP A 73 -8.67 2.19 6.26
CA ASP A 73 -8.58 1.82 7.68
C ASP A 73 -9.04 0.37 7.90
N ALA A 74 -10.12 -0.05 7.23
CA ALA A 74 -10.61 -1.43 7.27
C ALA A 74 -9.60 -2.40 6.65
N PHE A 75 -8.93 -2.02 5.56
CA PHE A 75 -7.83 -2.79 4.97
C PHE A 75 -6.68 -2.95 5.97
N CYS A 76 -6.23 -1.86 6.60
CA CYS A 76 -5.21 -1.89 7.65
C CYS A 76 -5.60 -2.83 8.80
N ALA A 77 -6.83 -2.75 9.31
CA ALA A 77 -7.31 -3.62 10.37
C ALA A 77 -7.29 -5.11 9.96
N GLY A 78 -7.72 -5.42 8.73
CA GLY A 78 -7.70 -6.78 8.19
C GLY A 78 -6.29 -7.34 7.99
N LEU A 79 -5.37 -6.50 7.52
CA LEU A 79 -3.95 -6.83 7.39
C LEU A 79 -3.35 -7.14 8.77
N LEU A 80 -3.46 -6.21 9.71
CA LEU A 80 -2.88 -6.32 11.05
C LEU A 80 -3.41 -7.53 11.84
N LYS A 81 -4.66 -7.91 11.62
CA LYS A 81 -5.27 -9.09 12.26
C LYS A 81 -4.55 -10.40 11.90
N ASN A 82 -3.96 -10.51 10.71
CA ASN A 82 -3.38 -11.74 10.18
C ASN A 82 -1.84 -11.69 10.05
N LEU A 83 -1.19 -10.71 10.67
CA LEU A 83 0.26 -10.61 10.77
C LEU A 83 0.83 -11.46 11.90
#